data_AF-A0A7X1KHN6-F1
#
_entry.id   AF-A0A7X1KHN6-F1
#
_cell.length_a   1.000
_cell.length_b   1.000
_cell.length_c   1.000
_cell.angle_alpha   90.00
_cell.angle_beta   90.00
_cell.angle_gamma   90.00
#
_symmetry.space_group_name_H-M   'P 1'
#
loop_
_entity.id
_entity.type
_entity.pdbx_description
1 polymer ?
#
loop_
_entity_poly.entity_id
_entity_poly.type
_entity_poly.pdbx_seq_one_letter_code
_entity_poly.pdbx_strand_id
1 'polypeptide(L)' 'MTYHEALAWGRYIDRYGSLHTGRRLEAGSALVALQTHRLGGGVAELLDFMPHEQRLGLSLERAMNEWR' A
#
# COMPACT_ATOMS: atom_id res chain seq x y z
N MET A 1 27.42 -6.35 2.68
CA MET A 1 26.49 -5.72 3.65
C MET A 1 26.81 -6.26 5.03
N THR A 2 27.17 -5.37 5.95
CA THR A 2 27.44 -5.74 7.35
C THR A 2 26.13 -5.85 8.15
N TYR A 3 26.17 -6.49 9.31
CA TYR A 3 25.01 -6.58 10.21
C TYR A 3 24.51 -5.20 10.64
N HIS A 4 25.43 -4.28 10.96
CA HIS A 4 25.08 -2.90 11.33
C HIS A 4 24.42 -2.13 10.18
N GLU A 5 24.92 -2.30 8.95
CA GLU A 5 24.30 -1.70 7.76
C GLU A 5 22.90 -2.26 7.53
N ALA A 6 22.71 -3.58 7.66
CA ALA A 6 21.40 -4.21 7.51
C ALA A 6 20.40 -3.67 8.54
N LEU A 7 20.82 -3.50 9.80
CA LEU A 7 19.99 -2.94 10.86
C LEU A 7 19.64 -1.46 10.60
N ALA A 8 20.58 -0.68 10.08
CA ALA A 8 20.36 0.71 9.70
C ALA A 8 19.34 0.83 8.56
N TRP A 9 19.46 -0.03 7.54
CA TRP A 9 18.47 -0.12 6.46
C TRP A 9 17.10 -0.57 6.96
N GLY A 10 17.04 -1.52 7.88
CA GLY A 10 15.79 -1.93 8.53
C GLY A 10 15.07 -0.76 9.19
N ARG A 11 15.79 0.04 9.99
CA ARG A 11 15.24 1.26 10.63
C ARG A 11 14.83 2.32 9.61
N TYR A 12 15.56 2.45 8.51
CA TYR A 12 15.19 3.36 7.43
C TYR A 12 13.87 2.94 6.78
N ILE A 13 13.72 1.65 6.44
CA ILE A 13 12.51 1.11 5.81
C ILE A 13 11.32 1.23 6.76
N ASP A 14 11.48 0.93 8.04
CA ASP A 14 10.41 1.06 9.03
C ASP A 14 9.90 2.50 9.15
N ARG A 15 10.82 3.48 9.04
CA ARG A 15 10.47 4.91 9.14
C ARG A 15 9.88 5.50 7.86
N TYR A 16 10.38 5.10 6.70
CA TYR A 16 10.09 5.77 5.41
C TYR A 16 9.35 4.90 4.40
N GLY A 17 9.17 3.61 4.70
CA GLY A 17 8.59 2.61 3.82
C GLY A 17 9.61 2.03 2.82
N SER A 18 9.11 1.60 1.67
CA SER A 18 9.89 0.87 0.66
C SER A 18 11.13 1.63 0.19
N LEU A 19 12.24 0.91 -0.02
CA LEU A 19 13.41 1.44 -0.73
C LEU A 19 13.14 1.67 -2.23
N HIS A 20 12.02 1.16 -2.76
CA HIS A 20 11.67 1.28 -4.15
C HIS A 20 11.01 2.64 -4.43
N THR A 21 11.75 3.57 -5.02
CA THR A 21 11.26 4.92 -5.36
C THR A 21 9.97 4.90 -6.17
N GLY A 22 9.85 4.01 -7.16
CA GLY A 22 8.62 3.84 -7.95
C GLY A 22 7.38 3.54 -7.09
N ARG A 23 7.45 2.60 -6.13
CA ARG A 23 6.34 2.28 -5.22
C ARG A 23 6.00 3.46 -4.30
N ARG A 24 7.00 4.25 -3.90
CA ARG A 24 6.75 5.48 -3.11
C ARG A 24 6.01 6.54 -3.91
N LEU A 25 6.41 6.75 -5.16
CA LEU A 25 5.75 7.69 -6.07
C LEU A 25 4.33 7.24 -6.42
N GLU A 26 4.15 5.93 -6.65
CA GLU A 26 2.84 5.33 -6.86
C GLU A 26 1.92 5.56 -5.65
N ALA A 27 2.37 5.22 -4.43
CA ALA A 27 1.57 5.44 -3.21
C ALA A 27 1.19 6.92 -3.01
N GLY A 28 2.12 7.84 -3.26
CA GLY A 28 1.84 9.27 -3.19
C GLY A 28 0.82 9.73 -4.24
N SER A 29 0.98 9.29 -5.48
CA SER A 29 0.08 9.65 -6.59
C SER A 29 -1.32 9.05 -6.40
N ALA A 30 -1.39 7.81 -5.92
CA ALA A 30 -2.62 7.11 -5.60
C ALA A 30 -3.43 7.82 -4.50
N LEU A 31 -2.76 8.33 -3.47
CA LEU A 31 -3.40 9.13 -2.42
C LEU A 31 -4.05 10.39 -3.01
N VAL A 32 -3.35 11.12 -3.88
CA VAL A 32 -3.90 12.34 -4.52
C VAL A 32 -5.07 12.01 -5.44
N ALA A 33 -4.95 10.94 -6.24
CA ALA A 33 -6.02 10.47 -7.12
C ALA A 33 -7.26 10.07 -6.32
N LEU A 34 -7.10 9.35 -5.22
CA LEU A 34 -8.18 8.94 -4.32
C LEU A 34 -8.90 10.15 -3.71
N GLN A 35 -8.16 11.15 -3.22
CA GLN A 35 -8.77 12.36 -2.67
C GLN A 35 -9.58 13.10 -3.73
N THR A 36 -9.02 13.26 -4.93
CA THR A 36 -9.72 13.88 -6.06
C THR A 36 -10.98 13.10 -6.43
N HIS A 37 -10.91 11.78 -6.46
CA HIS A 37 -12.05 10.95 -6.79
C HIS A 37 -13.16 11.02 -5.73
N ARG A 38 -12.81 11.03 -4.45
CA ARG A 38 -13.76 11.16 -3.33
C ARG A 38 -14.46 12.52 -3.30
N LEU A 39 -13.76 13.59 -3.66
CA LEU A 39 -14.37 14.91 -3.82
C LEU A 39 -15.49 14.91 -4.87
N GLY A 40 -15.40 14.03 -5.88
CA GLY A 40 -16.44 13.80 -6.88
C GLY A 40 -17.51 12.77 -6.48
N GLY A 41 -17.56 12.31 -5.23
CA GLY A 41 -18.51 11.28 -4.77
C GLY A 41 -18.11 9.84 -5.13
N GLY A 42 -16.85 9.62 -5.52
CA GLY A 42 -16.31 8.31 -5.85
C GLY A 42 -16.25 7.33 -4.69
N VAL A 43 -16.36 6.03 -5.01
CA VAL A 43 -16.31 4.92 -4.05
C VAL A 43 -15.08 4.02 -4.23
N ALA A 44 -14.12 4.40 -5.07
CA ALA A 44 -12.92 3.60 -5.27
C ALA A 44 -12.04 3.52 -4.01
N GLU A 45 -11.26 2.47 -3.94
CA GLU A 45 -10.25 2.25 -2.91
C GLU A 45 -8.86 2.73 -3.37
N LEU A 46 -7.95 2.89 -2.41
CA LEU A 46 -6.58 3.31 -2.72
C LEU A 46 -5.88 2.37 -3.72
N LEU A 47 -6.08 1.06 -3.55
CA LEU A 47 -5.46 0.03 -4.39
C LEU A 47 -5.91 0.11 -5.86
N ASP A 48 -7.08 0.68 -6.15
CA ASP A 48 -7.55 0.86 -7.52
C ASP A 48 -6.69 1.86 -8.31
N PHE A 49 -5.86 2.66 -7.61
CA PHE A 49 -4.89 3.59 -8.18
C PHE A 49 -3.43 3.09 -8.04
N MET A 50 -3.21 1.86 -7.60
CA MET A 50 -1.87 1.27 -7.37
C MET A 50 -1.71 -0.05 -8.16
N PRO A 51 -1.46 0.01 -9.48
CA PRO A 51 -1.48 -1.17 -10.35
C PRO A 51 -0.41 -2.23 -10.01
N HIS A 52 0.66 -1.85 -9.30
CA HIS A 52 1.73 -2.78 -8.91
C HIS A 52 1.52 -3.39 -7.52
N GLU A 53 0.50 -2.97 -6.77
CA GLU A 53 0.15 -3.58 -5.49
C GLU A 53 -0.79 -4.76 -5.69
N GLN A 54 -0.51 -5.85 -4.99
CA GLN A 54 -1.40 -7.01 -4.98
C GLN A 54 -2.47 -6.81 -3.92
N ARG A 55 -3.74 -6.87 -4.34
CA ARG A 55 -4.86 -6.96 -3.40
C ARG A 55 -4.80 -8.34 -2.75
N LEU A 56 -4.28 -8.40 -1.52
CA LEU A 56 -4.37 -9.59 -0.69
C LEU A 56 -5.87 -9.83 -0.44
N GLY A 57 -6.40 -10.88 -1.06
CA GLY A 57 -7.81 -11.23 -0.91
C GLY A 57 -8.17 -11.51 0.55
N LEU A 58 -9.47 -11.50 0.85
CA LEU A 58 -9.98 -11.94 2.15
C LEU A 58 -9.47 -13.36 2.44
N SER A 59 -9.03 -13.61 3.67
CA SER A 59 -8.74 -14.99 4.09
C SER A 59 -10.03 -15.81 3.99
N LEU A 60 -9.88 -17.11 3.68
CA LEU A 60 -11.01 -18.04 3.57
C LEU A 60 -11.93 -17.96 4.81
N GLU A 61 -11.34 -17.95 6.01
CA GLU A 61 -12.06 -17.84 7.27
C GLU A 61 -12.92 -16.57 7.36
N ARG A 62 -12.39 -15.44 6.89
CA ARG A 62 -13.11 -14.16 6.93
C ARG A 62 -14.24 -14.12 5.90
N ALA A 63 -13.98 -14.66 4.70
CA ALA A 63 -14.99 -14.79 3.65
C ALA A 63 -16.17 -15.70 4.08
N MET A 64 -15.89 -16.80 4.79
CA MET A 64 -16.93 -17.69 5.32
C MET A 64 -17.79 -17.03 6.41
N ASN A 65 -17.21 -16.17 7.25
CA ASN A 65 -17.96 -15.45 8.28
C ASN A 65 -18.87 -14.36 7.69
N GLU A 66 -18.43 -13.65 6.64
CA GLU A 66 -19.24 -12.60 5.99
C GLU A 66 -20.42 -13.14 5.18
N TRP A 67 -20.37 -14.41 4.74
CA TRP A 67 -21.49 -15.04 4.01
C TRP A 67 -22.60 -15.55 4.94
N ARG A 68 -22.42 -15.55 6.25
CA ARG A 68 -23.44 -16.07 7.18
C ARG A 68 -24.57 -15.06 7.43
#